data_AF-A0A7W0JGM7-F1
#
_entry.id   AF-A0A7W0JGM7-F1
#
_cell.length_a   1.000
_cell.length_b   1.000
_cell.length_c   1.000
_cell.angle_alpha   90.00
_cell.angle_beta   90.00
_cell.angle_gamma   90.00
#
_symmetry.space_group_name_H-M   'P 1'
#
loop_
_entity.id
_entity.type
_entity.pdbx_description
1 polymer ?
#
loop_
_entity_poly.entity_id
_entity_poly.type
_entity_poly.pdbx_seq_one_letter_code
_entity_poly.pdbx_strand_id
1 'polypeptide(L)' 'MAKDESKRINPSLLEADKTSFAALQSITTYTPANLTYAPAAINAARAAEAQREGPAAAGLARLTVESGDSN' A
#
# COMPACT_ATOMS: atom_id res chain seq x y z
N MET A 1 -3.17 14.52 25.64
CA MET A 1 -3.31 13.12 25.22
C MET A 1 -1.92 12.59 24.92
N ALA A 2 -1.49 11.50 25.58
CA ALA A 2 -0.19 10.90 25.33
C ALA A 2 -0.16 10.28 23.92
N LYS A 3 0.96 10.45 23.19
CA LYS A 3 1.15 9.78 21.89
C LYS A 3 1.30 8.29 22.15
N ASP A 4 0.36 7.50 21.65
CA ASP A 4 0.39 6.05 21.76
C ASP A 4 1.38 5.49 20.73
N GLU A 5 2.61 5.26 21.16
CA GLU A 5 3.69 4.76 20.31
C GLU A 5 3.45 3.32 19.84
N SER A 6 2.60 2.54 20.53
CA SER A 6 2.21 1.19 20.10
C SER A 6 1.39 1.17 18.81
N LYS A 7 0.78 2.31 18.46
CA LYS A 7 0.01 2.50 17.21
C LYS A 7 0.86 3.06 16.07
N ARG A 8 2.13 3.37 16.30
CA ARG A 8 3.04 3.91 15.28
C ARG A 8 3.87 2.78 14.68
N ILE A 9 3.67 2.53 13.39
CA ILE A 9 4.56 1.67 12.61
C ILE A 9 5.90 2.41 12.42
N ASN A 10 7.02 1.70 12.60
CA ASN A 10 8.35 2.25 12.33
C ASN A 10 8.48 2.57 10.83
N PRO A 11 8.87 3.80 10.43
CA PRO A 11 9.00 4.15 9.02
C PRO A 11 9.89 3.21 8.21
N SER A 12 10.99 2.72 8.77
CA SER A 12 11.87 1.80 8.05
C SER A 12 11.20 0.46 7.75
N LEU A 13 10.35 -0.01 8.66
CA LEU A 13 9.57 -1.23 8.51
C LEU A 13 8.47 -1.05 7.45
N LEU A 14 7.83 0.12 7.44
CA LEU A 14 6.85 0.47 6.41
C LEU A 14 7.47 0.51 5.01
N GLU A 15 8.66 1.08 4.86
CA GLU A 15 9.36 1.13 3.57
C GLU A 15 9.84 -0.25 3.10
N ALA A 16 10.29 -1.10 4.03
CA ALA A 16 10.63 -2.50 3.73
C ALA A 16 9.41 -3.29 3.25
N ASP A 17 8.24 -3.10 3.88
CA ASP A 17 6.98 -3.74 3.47
C ASP A 17 6.54 -3.28 2.08
N LYS A 18 6.60 -1.98 1.78
CA LYS A 18 6.28 -1.46 0.44
C LYS A 18 7.19 -2.06 -0.63
N THR A 19 8.49 -2.11 -0.35
CA THR A 19 9.49 -2.66 -1.27
C THR A 19 9.24 -4.15 -1.52
N SER A 20 8.98 -4.90 -0.46
CA SER A 20 8.69 -6.33 -0.55
C SER A 20 7.38 -6.58 -1.32
N PHE A 21 6.35 -5.77 -1.09
CA PHE A 21 5.08 -5.89 -1.80
C PHE A 21 5.22 -5.56 -3.29
N ALA A 22 5.99 -4.54 -3.65
CA ALA A 22 6.29 -4.21 -5.05
C ALA A 22 7.06 -5.35 -5.75
N ALA A 23 8.00 -5.98 -5.05
CA ALA A 23 8.70 -7.15 -5.56
C ALA A 23 7.76 -8.36 -5.77
N LEU A 24 6.79 -8.57 -4.89
CA LEU A 24 5.78 -9.62 -5.09
C LEU A 24 4.88 -9.34 -6.30
N GLN A 25 4.58 -8.07 -6.60
CA GLN A 25 3.81 -7.67 -7.77
C GLN A 25 4.56 -7.88 -9.09
N SER A 26 5.90 -7.81 -9.09
CA SER A 26 6.71 -7.96 -10.31
C SER A 26 6.95 -9.43 -10.71
N ILE A 27 6.64 -10.38 -9.82
CA ILE A 27 6.76 -11.81 -10.11
C ILE A 27 5.50 -12.28 -10.84
N THR A 28 5.56 -12.40 -12.16
CA THR A 28 4.43 -12.77 -13.03
C THR A 28 3.79 -14.12 -12.69
N THR A 29 4.55 -15.06 -12.14
CA THR A 29 4.08 -16.41 -11.78
C THR A 29 3.86 -16.60 -10.28
N TYR A 30 3.85 -15.51 -9.51
CA TYR A 30 3.67 -15.58 -8.06
C TYR A 30 2.26 -16.09 -7.75
N THR A 31 2.22 -17.30 -7.22
CA THR A 31 0.98 -17.94 -6.77
C THR A 31 1.09 -18.16 -5.26
N PRO A 32 0.43 -17.33 -4.43
CA PRO A 32 0.47 -17.51 -2.99
C PRO A 32 -0.29 -18.78 -2.61
N ALA A 33 0.15 -19.43 -1.53
CA ALA A 33 -0.51 -20.62 -0.99
C ALA A 33 -1.97 -20.36 -0.56
N ASN A 34 -2.28 -19.11 -0.19
CA ASN A 34 -3.64 -18.66 0.07
C ASN A 34 -4.00 -17.51 -0.88
N LEU A 35 -4.94 -17.77 -1.78
CA LEU A 35 -5.38 -16.82 -2.81
C LEU A 35 -6.05 -15.57 -2.23
N THR A 36 -6.51 -15.61 -0.97
CA THR A 36 -7.05 -14.44 -0.25
C THR A 36 -5.99 -13.35 -0.07
N TYR A 37 -4.72 -13.72 -0.07
CA TYR A 37 -3.57 -12.80 0.06
C TYR A 37 -2.86 -12.57 -1.27
N ALA A 38 -3.52 -12.87 -2.41
CA ALA A 38 -2.99 -12.48 -3.71
C ALA A 38 -2.82 -10.96 -3.78
N PRO A 39 -1.77 -10.46 -4.46
CA PRO A 39 -1.56 -9.02 -4.63
C PRO A 39 -2.82 -8.30 -5.17
N ALA A 40 -3.59 -8.96 -6.05
CA ALA A 40 -4.86 -8.46 -6.54
C ALA A 40 -5.94 -8.30 -5.45
N ALA A 41 -6.06 -9.27 -4.53
CA ALA A 41 -7.00 -9.21 -3.42
C ALA A 41 -6.62 -8.10 -2.41
N ILE A 42 -5.31 -7.93 -2.15
CA ILE A 42 -4.80 -6.85 -1.30
C ILE A 42 -5.05 -5.48 -1.92
N ASN A 43 -4.86 -5.34 -3.23
CA ASN A 43 -5.16 -4.10 -3.95
C ASN A 43 -6.67 -3.78 -3.93
N ALA A 44 -7.52 -4.78 -4.12
CA ALA A 44 -8.98 -4.62 -4.03
C ALA A 44 -9.43 -4.19 -2.62
N ALA A 45 -8.85 -4.79 -1.57
CA ALA A 45 -9.12 -4.40 -0.19
C ALA A 45 -8.72 -2.94 0.09
N ARG A 46 -7.54 -2.51 -0.38
CA ARG A 46 -7.11 -1.10 -0.27
C ARG A 46 -8.03 -0.13 -1.00
N ALA A 47 -8.49 -0.49 -2.20
CA ALA A 47 -9.44 0.33 -2.95
C ALA A 47 -10.79 0.45 -2.22
N ALA A 48 -11.27 -0.63 -1.62
CA ALA A 48 -12.51 -0.64 -0.83
C ALA A 48 -12.38 0.17 0.47
N GLU A 49 -11.20 0.16 1.11
CA GLU A 49 -10.90 0.96 2.29
C GLU A 49 -10.85 2.46 1.95
N ALA A 50 -10.20 2.83 0.84
CA ALA A 50 -10.18 4.20 0.35
C ALA A 50 -11.59 4.75 0.05
N GLN A 51 -12.53 3.91 -0.37
CA GLN A 51 -13.93 4.29 -0.56
C GLN A 51 -14.69 4.46 0.76
N ARG A 52 -14.28 3.77 1.83
CA ARG A 52 -14.90 3.85 3.15
C ARG A 52 -14.44 5.05 3.97
N GLU A 53 -13.22 5.54 3.76
CA GLU A 53 -12.65 6.64 4.56
C GLU A 53 -12.98 8.07 4.04
N GLY A 54 -13.69 8.20 2.92
CA GLY A 54 -13.95 9.51 2.32
C GLY A 54 -12.66 10.23 1.83
N PRO A 55 -12.74 11.48 1.32
CA PRO A 55 -11.66 12.13 0.57
C PRO A 55 -10.33 12.37 1.34
N ALA A 56 -10.25 12.03 2.63
CA ALA A 56 -9.03 12.11 3.42
C ALA A 56 -7.99 11.04 3.02
N ALA A 57 -8.40 9.86 2.56
CA ALA A 57 -7.49 8.79 2.14
C ALA A 57 -6.92 8.97 0.72
N ALA A 58 -7.55 9.82 -0.10
CA ALA A 58 -7.09 10.11 -1.46
C ALA A 58 -5.76 10.88 -1.51
N GLY A 59 -5.23 11.36 -0.38
CA GLY A 59 -3.96 12.10 -0.27
C GLY A 59 -2.71 11.31 -0.63
N LEU A 60 -2.68 9.99 -0.40
CA LEU A 60 -1.47 9.18 -0.56
C LEU A 60 -1.34 8.52 -1.95
N ALA A 61 -2.43 8.41 -2.71
CA ALA A 61 -2.41 7.83 -4.06
C ALA A 61 -1.92 8.80 -5.15
N ARG A 62 -1.92 10.11 -4.87
CA ARG A 62 -1.54 11.18 -5.82
C ARG A 62 -0.06 11.54 -5.81
N LEU A 63 0.73 11.08 -4.85
CA LEU A 63 2.19 11.33 -4.84
C LEU A 63 2.97 10.43 -5.81
N THR A 64 2.36 9.40 -6.39
CA THR A 64 3.03 8.46 -7.31
C THR A 64 2.78 8.77 -8.80
N VAL A 65 1.98 9.78 -9.13
CA VAL A 65 1.72 10.21 -10.52
C VAL A 65 1.99 11.71 -10.69
N GLU A 66 3.11 12.21 -10.16
CA GLU A 66 3.51 13.61 -10.38
C GLU A 66 5.04 13.79 -10.56
N SER A 67 5.78 12.70 -10.81
CA SER A 67 7.20 12.75 -11.17
C SER A 67 7.48 12.40 -12.64
N GLY A 68 6.46 12.51 -13.50
CA GLY A 68 6.58 12.23 -14.92
C GLY A 68 5.77 13.19 -15.76
N ASP A 69 6.14 14.47 -15.78
CA ASP A 69 5.89 15.27 -16.98
C ASP A 69 7.12 16.12 -17.32
N SER A 70 7.42 16.07 -18.61
CA SER A 70 8.67 16.44 -19.26
C SER A 70 8.92 17.95 -19.31
N ASN A 71 10.20 18.34 -19.29
CA ASN A 71 10.68 19.50 -20.04
C ASN A 71 12.01 19.16 -20.72
#